data_AF-A0A520PCQ8-F1
#
_entry.id   AF-A0A520PCQ8-F1
#
_cell.length_a   1.000
_cell.length_b   1.000
_cell.length_c   1.000
_cell.angle_alpha   90.00
_cell.angle_beta   90.00
_cell.angle_gamma   90.00
#
_symmetry.space_group_name_H-M   'P 1'
#
loop_
_entity.id
_entity.type
_entity.pdbx_description
1 polymer ?
#
loop_
_entity_poly.entity_id
_entity_poly.type
_entity_poly.pdbx_seq_one_letter_code
_entity_poly.pdbx_strand_id
1 'polypeptide(L)'
;MTMSKQLIYVGGYASPEMEGIQLFTLDLTSGQLTYVKGVKEVENPSFLILTKDFQRLYAVVEVSEHQGNSGGGVVGYSISEEGRTLNPLNNQPTNGNHPCHLSLSHSEDALFVANYSGGSVAAYQVMKDGNLSGPSDFHQHHGSSVNLKRQEGPHAHMAHLTPDGRHLLVTDLGTDQLMVYQINSQGKLDLIKDRCLKLPAGSGPRHLTFSHSNKSMYLINELGNTILTFPVGEDGLPAKEFTQEIKTLPDDFSEESTTADIHVHPNGKFLYGTNRGHDSFCCYRILPDERLELIGHVPTGGQSPRNFSIHPDGKWLVVAHQVSGNILSFAIDQETGMLKQSDNQKLNLQPSCVQFGHPSH
;
A
#
# COMPACT_ATOMS: atom_id res chain seq x y z
N MET A 1 26.65 5.51 -19.91
CA MET A 1 26.85 5.41 -18.45
C MET A 1 25.64 4.67 -17.93
N THR A 2 25.81 3.42 -17.49
CA THR A 2 24.71 2.56 -17.02
C THR A 2 24.11 3.16 -15.75
N MET A 3 22.80 3.38 -15.74
CA MET A 3 22.03 3.75 -14.54
C MET A 3 22.30 2.67 -13.48
N SER A 4 23.17 2.95 -12.53
CA SER A 4 23.60 1.97 -11.52
C SER A 4 22.78 2.05 -10.25
N LYS A 5 22.03 3.14 -10.05
CA LYS A 5 21.32 3.41 -8.81
C LYS A 5 19.89 3.88 -9.06
N GLN A 6 19.02 3.55 -8.13
CA GLN A 6 17.62 3.87 -8.16
C GLN A 6 17.24 4.56 -6.84
N LEU A 7 16.59 5.74 -6.91
CA LEU A 7 16.13 6.42 -5.70
C LEU A 7 14.90 5.70 -5.12
N ILE A 8 14.81 5.69 -3.80
CA ILE A 8 13.72 5.12 -3.01
C ILE A 8 13.33 6.14 -1.94
N TYR A 9 12.03 6.30 -1.72
CA TYR A 9 11.45 7.07 -0.62
C TYR A 9 10.86 6.10 0.40
N VAL A 10 11.18 6.30 1.67
CA VAL A 10 10.74 5.48 2.79
C VAL A 10 9.98 6.36 3.78
N GLY A 11 8.70 6.08 3.97
CA GLY A 11 7.86 6.73 4.97
C GLY A 11 7.71 5.84 6.21
N GLY A 12 7.36 6.43 7.35
CA GLY A 12 7.07 5.67 8.55
C GLY A 12 6.57 6.50 9.72
N TYR A 13 6.43 5.83 10.87
CA TYR A 13 5.97 6.49 12.09
C TYR A 13 7.10 7.29 12.71
N ALA A 14 6.85 8.59 12.86
CA ALA A 14 7.81 9.57 13.30
C ALA A 14 7.12 10.82 13.86
N SER A 15 7.70 11.43 14.90
CA SER A 15 7.32 12.77 15.34
C SER A 15 7.83 13.83 14.35
N PRO A 16 7.25 15.05 14.34
CA PRO A 16 7.66 16.11 13.42
C PRO A 16 9.16 16.48 13.47
N GLU A 17 9.85 16.26 14.58
CA GLU A 17 11.27 16.58 14.76
C GLU A 17 12.21 15.54 14.13
N MET A 18 11.69 14.34 13.87
CA MET A 18 12.40 13.25 13.23
C MET A 18 12.26 13.33 11.70
N GLU A 19 13.17 12.65 11.00
CA GLU A 19 13.07 12.51 9.55
C GLU A 19 11.97 11.48 9.23
N GLY A 20 10.73 11.93 9.02
CA GLY A 20 9.59 11.04 8.76
C GLY A 20 9.61 10.41 7.36
N ILE A 21 10.16 11.12 6.36
CA ILE A 21 10.41 10.57 5.02
C ILE A 21 11.91 10.52 4.79
N GLN A 22 12.47 9.34 4.55
CA GLN A 22 13.90 9.12 4.29
C GLN A 22 14.14 8.64 2.86
N LEU A 23 15.16 9.18 2.22
CA LEU A 23 15.56 8.84 0.86
C LEU A 23 16.78 7.93 0.89
N PHE A 24 16.75 6.88 0.07
CA PHE A 24 17.84 5.94 -0.14
C PHE A 24 18.12 5.76 -1.63
N THR A 25 19.33 5.36 -2.00
CA THR A 25 19.60 4.77 -3.31
C THR A 25 19.77 3.26 -3.19
N LEU A 26 19.18 2.50 -4.11
CA LEU A 26 19.48 1.09 -4.34
C LEU A 26 20.45 0.95 -5.51
N ASP A 27 21.59 0.33 -5.29
CA ASP A 27 22.49 -0.09 -6.36
C ASP A 27 21.91 -1.32 -7.07
N LEU A 28 21.56 -1.18 -8.35
CA LEU A 28 20.87 -2.22 -9.12
C LEU A 28 21.77 -3.40 -9.51
N THR A 29 23.08 -3.33 -9.24
CA THR A 29 24.02 -4.43 -9.48
C THR A 29 24.20 -5.28 -8.23
N SER A 30 24.36 -4.64 -7.07
CA SER A 30 24.70 -5.30 -5.80
C SER A 30 23.53 -5.44 -4.84
N GLY A 31 22.48 -4.64 -5.00
CA GLY A 31 21.38 -4.53 -4.04
C GLY A 31 21.69 -3.64 -2.85
N GLN A 32 22.86 -2.98 -2.82
CA GLN A 32 23.25 -2.12 -1.71
C GLN A 32 22.31 -0.92 -1.57
N LEU A 33 21.86 -0.66 -0.35
CA LEU A 33 21.07 0.51 0.00
C LEU A 33 22.00 1.57 0.62
N THR A 34 21.85 2.83 0.23
CA THR A 34 22.64 3.94 0.76
C THR A 34 21.73 5.09 1.14
N TYR A 35 21.78 5.51 2.40
CA TYR A 35 21.03 6.69 2.86
C TYR A 35 21.49 7.94 2.10
N VAL A 36 20.52 8.78 1.71
CA VAL A 36 20.76 10.04 1.02
C VAL A 36 20.47 11.21 1.95
N LYS A 37 19.22 11.32 2.41
CA LYS A 37 18.73 12.45 3.20
C LYS A 37 17.36 12.11 3.80
N GLY A 38 16.95 12.81 4.85
CA GLY A 38 15.58 12.78 5.36
C GLY A 38 14.88 14.14 5.33
N VAL A 39 13.56 14.07 5.43
CA VAL A 39 12.62 15.20 5.46
C VAL A 39 11.88 15.16 6.79
N LYS A 40 11.87 16.30 7.49
CA LYS A 40 11.23 16.51 8.79
C LYS A 40 9.89 17.23 8.63
N GLU A 41 9.26 17.61 9.74
CA GLU A 41 8.05 18.43 9.81
C GLU A 41 6.80 17.76 9.22
N VAL A 42 6.84 16.43 9.09
CA VAL A 42 5.70 15.60 8.73
C VAL A 42 5.56 14.50 9.77
N GLU A 43 4.42 14.49 10.46
CA GLU A 43 4.12 13.50 11.48
C GLU A 43 3.57 12.23 10.85
N ASN A 44 4.09 11.08 11.25
CA ASN A 44 3.65 9.76 10.81
C ASN A 44 3.29 9.67 9.30
N PRO A 45 4.21 9.99 8.37
CA PRO A 45 4.04 9.76 6.93
C PRO A 45 4.10 8.27 6.58
N SER A 46 3.12 7.52 7.08
CA SER A 46 3.13 6.07 7.10
C SER A 46 2.86 5.41 5.75
N PHE A 47 2.32 6.17 4.79
CA PHE A 47 2.06 5.76 3.42
C PHE A 47 2.34 6.92 2.45
N LEU A 48 3.05 6.60 1.38
CA LEU A 48 3.49 7.56 0.34
C LEU A 48 2.98 7.10 -1.01
N ILE A 49 2.70 8.05 -1.90
CA ILE A 49 2.49 7.80 -3.33
C ILE A 49 3.22 8.85 -4.17
N LEU A 50 3.79 8.42 -5.29
CA LEU A 50 4.45 9.28 -6.27
C LEU A 50 3.56 9.45 -7.50
N THR A 51 3.68 10.59 -8.17
CA THR A 51 3.14 10.73 -9.53
C THR A 51 3.99 9.93 -10.53
N LYS A 52 3.39 9.55 -11.66
CA LYS A 52 4.01 8.75 -12.73
C LYS A 52 5.26 9.40 -13.31
N ASP A 53 5.31 10.72 -13.33
CA ASP A 53 6.46 11.51 -13.79
C ASP A 53 7.49 11.76 -12.69
N PHE A 54 7.25 11.24 -11.48
CA PHE A 54 8.06 11.43 -10.27
C PHE A 54 8.31 12.90 -9.92
N GLN A 55 7.43 13.82 -10.32
CA GLN A 55 7.54 15.24 -9.97
C GLN A 55 6.85 15.60 -8.66
N ARG A 56 5.98 14.72 -8.14
CA ARG A 56 5.23 14.97 -6.91
C ARG A 56 5.17 13.74 -6.03
N LEU A 57 5.11 13.98 -4.73
CA LEU A 57 4.88 12.98 -3.70
C LEU A 57 3.72 13.45 -2.82
N TYR A 58 2.80 12.56 -2.51
CA TYR A 58 1.79 12.76 -1.48
C TYR A 58 2.02 11.77 -0.35
N ALA A 59 1.86 12.23 0.89
CA ALA A 59 1.98 11.40 2.08
C ALA A 59 0.77 11.61 3.00
N VAL A 60 0.30 10.54 3.62
CA VAL A 60 -0.65 10.66 4.74
C VAL A 60 0.04 11.31 5.93
N VAL A 61 -0.75 11.89 6.83
CA VAL A 61 -0.33 12.23 8.19
C VAL A 61 -1.21 11.38 9.09
N GLU A 62 -0.72 10.20 9.47
CA GLU A 62 -1.49 9.16 10.18
C GLU A 62 -1.66 9.51 11.67
N VAL A 63 -2.58 10.43 11.95
CA VAL A 63 -2.90 10.93 13.31
C VAL A 63 -4.42 11.04 13.50
N SER A 64 -4.88 11.17 14.75
CA SER A 64 -6.29 11.44 15.09
C SER A 64 -6.60 12.92 15.28
N GLU A 65 -5.59 13.76 15.42
CA GLU A 65 -5.72 15.21 15.50
C GLU A 65 -4.61 15.85 14.67
N HIS A 66 -4.99 16.78 13.80
CA HIS A 66 -4.09 17.43 12.86
C HIS A 66 -4.39 18.92 12.79
N GLN A 67 -3.38 19.75 13.04
CA GLN A 67 -3.50 21.22 13.05
C GLN A 67 -4.64 21.75 13.95
N GLY A 68 -4.87 21.10 15.10
CA GLY A 68 -5.90 21.46 16.07
C GLY A 68 -7.34 21.06 15.71
N ASN A 69 -7.51 20.23 14.66
CA ASN A 69 -8.80 19.66 14.27
C ASN A 69 -8.77 18.13 14.41
N SER A 70 -9.92 17.52 14.69
CA SER A 70 -10.04 16.05 14.62
C SER A 70 -9.80 15.56 13.20
N GLY A 71 -9.12 14.44 13.07
CA GLY A 71 -8.75 13.83 11.79
C GLY A 71 -7.25 13.92 11.52
N GLY A 72 -6.78 13.06 10.60
CA GLY A 72 -5.43 13.15 10.06
C GLY A 72 -5.35 14.08 8.86
N GLY A 73 -4.21 14.07 8.18
CA GLY A 73 -3.96 14.95 7.03
C GLY A 73 -3.40 14.22 5.82
N VAL A 74 -3.26 14.99 4.74
CA VAL A 74 -2.43 14.64 3.58
C VAL A 74 -1.54 15.85 3.28
N VAL A 75 -0.25 15.60 3.10
CA VAL A 75 0.72 16.59 2.65
C VAL A 75 1.16 16.30 1.22
N GLY A 76 1.31 17.36 0.42
CA GLY A 76 1.90 17.28 -0.91
C GLY A 76 3.32 17.85 -0.93
N TYR A 77 4.16 17.30 -1.79
CA TYR A 77 5.49 17.80 -2.10
C TYR A 77 5.70 17.84 -3.61
N SER A 78 6.37 18.89 -4.10
CA SER A 78 7.02 18.85 -5.41
C SER A 78 8.44 18.32 -5.25
N ILE A 79 8.92 17.60 -6.25
CA ILE A 79 10.20 16.91 -6.23
C ILE A 79 11.15 17.65 -7.18
N SER A 80 12.36 17.96 -6.70
CA SER A 80 13.42 18.50 -7.56
C SER A 80 13.75 17.56 -8.72
N GLU A 81 14.30 18.09 -9.83
CA GLU A 81 14.67 17.30 -11.01
C GLU A 81 15.55 16.06 -10.70
N GLU A 82 16.44 16.15 -9.72
CA GLU A 82 17.31 15.05 -9.28
C GLU A 82 16.62 14.03 -8.35
N GLY A 83 15.38 14.27 -7.95
CA GLY A 83 14.62 13.45 -7.00
C GLY A 83 14.96 13.68 -5.51
N ARG A 84 16.03 14.40 -5.18
CA ARG A 84 16.62 14.39 -3.82
C ARG A 84 16.03 15.42 -2.86
N THR A 85 15.22 16.36 -3.35
CA THR A 85 14.61 17.42 -2.53
C THR A 85 13.10 17.40 -2.67
N LEU A 86 12.40 17.30 -1.54
CA LEU A 86 10.95 17.47 -1.43
C LEU A 86 10.65 18.90 -0.99
N ASN A 87 10.04 19.70 -1.86
CA ASN A 87 9.60 21.06 -1.55
C ASN A 87 8.12 21.00 -1.16
N PRO A 88 7.73 21.44 0.06
CA PRO A 88 6.35 21.39 0.50
C PRO A 88 5.40 22.12 -0.46
N LEU A 89 4.27 21.49 -0.74
CA LEU A 89 3.10 22.11 -1.34
C LEU A 89 2.16 22.51 -0.20
N ASN A 90 0.89 22.11 -0.26
CA ASN A 90 -0.05 22.31 0.83
C ASN A 90 -0.31 21.04 1.64
N ASN A 91 -1.08 21.24 2.71
CA ASN A 91 -1.52 20.24 3.65
C ASN A 91 -3.05 20.35 3.78
N GLN A 92 -3.77 19.24 3.72
CA GLN A 92 -5.23 19.21 3.76
C GLN A 92 -5.74 18.18 4.77
N PRO A 93 -6.83 18.48 5.50
CA PRO A 93 -7.43 17.53 6.44
C PRO A 93 -8.12 16.40 5.67
N THR A 94 -8.11 15.21 6.27
CA THR A 94 -8.81 14.03 5.73
C THR A 94 -10.23 13.85 6.23
N ASN A 95 -10.62 14.66 7.22
CA ASN A 95 -11.89 14.56 7.94
C ASN A 95 -12.16 13.18 8.58
N GLY A 96 -11.17 12.28 8.61
CA GLY A 96 -11.20 10.99 9.26
C GLY A 96 -9.88 10.72 9.99
N ASN A 97 -9.89 9.81 10.96
CA ASN A 97 -8.73 9.57 11.82
C ASN A 97 -7.79 8.51 11.22
N HIS A 98 -6.48 8.70 11.39
CA HIS A 98 -5.43 7.78 10.96
C HIS A 98 -5.54 7.38 9.47
N PRO A 99 -5.43 8.33 8.53
CA PRO A 99 -5.27 8.03 7.10
C PRO A 99 -4.09 7.10 6.89
N CYS A 100 -4.29 5.99 6.16
CA CYS A 100 -3.32 4.90 6.10
C CYS A 100 -2.99 4.43 4.67
N HIS A 101 -3.68 4.94 3.66
CA HIS A 101 -3.44 4.59 2.26
C HIS A 101 -3.86 5.70 1.30
N LEU A 102 -3.13 5.82 0.18
CA LEU A 102 -3.36 6.79 -0.89
C LEU A 102 -3.47 6.11 -2.25
N SER A 103 -4.30 6.63 -3.15
CA SER A 103 -4.22 6.34 -4.58
C SER A 103 -4.54 7.58 -5.43
N LEU A 104 -3.94 7.66 -6.61
CA LEU A 104 -4.19 8.71 -7.60
C LEU A 104 -5.08 8.18 -8.72
N SER A 105 -5.95 9.04 -9.27
CA SER A 105 -6.61 8.74 -10.55
C SER A 105 -5.58 8.52 -11.66
N HIS A 106 -5.97 7.85 -12.75
CA HIS A 106 -5.06 7.62 -13.87
C HIS A 106 -4.55 8.91 -14.52
N SER A 107 -5.36 9.97 -14.51
CA SER A 107 -5.02 11.32 -14.96
C SER A 107 -4.24 12.13 -13.91
N GLU A 108 -4.09 11.60 -12.69
CA GLU A 108 -3.42 12.24 -11.54
C GLU A 108 -4.00 13.62 -11.18
N ASP A 109 -5.29 13.80 -11.48
CA ASP A 109 -6.11 14.97 -11.18
C ASP A 109 -7.04 14.76 -9.97
N ALA A 110 -7.04 13.55 -9.40
CA ALA A 110 -7.72 13.24 -8.15
C ALA A 110 -6.87 12.33 -7.26
N LEU A 111 -7.02 12.50 -5.94
CA LEU A 111 -6.38 11.69 -4.91
C LEU A 111 -7.47 11.09 -4.01
N PHE A 112 -7.32 9.82 -3.64
CA PHE A 112 -8.23 9.10 -2.74
C PHE A 112 -7.48 8.62 -1.50
N VAL A 113 -8.13 8.71 -0.34
CA VAL A 113 -7.54 8.43 0.97
C VAL A 113 -8.44 7.49 1.77
N ALA A 114 -7.87 6.41 2.32
CA ALA A 114 -8.55 5.56 3.29
C ALA A 114 -8.15 5.96 4.72
N ASN A 115 -9.14 6.24 5.56
CA ASN A 115 -8.97 6.58 6.97
C ASN A 115 -9.29 5.37 7.85
N TYR A 116 -8.29 4.87 8.56
CA TYR A 116 -8.38 3.61 9.30
C TYR A 116 -9.27 3.72 10.54
N SER A 117 -9.05 4.71 11.41
CA SER A 117 -9.81 4.76 12.66
C SER A 117 -11.20 5.33 12.42
N GLY A 118 -12.20 4.49 12.69
CA GLY A 118 -13.60 4.81 12.44
C GLY A 118 -14.02 4.64 10.98
N GLY A 119 -13.12 4.26 10.06
CA GLY A 119 -13.44 3.80 8.71
C GLY A 119 -14.15 4.81 7.81
N SER A 120 -13.39 5.50 6.96
CA SER A 120 -13.95 6.37 5.92
C SER A 120 -13.04 6.45 4.71
N VAL A 121 -13.59 6.95 3.60
CA VAL A 121 -12.82 7.31 2.40
C VAL A 121 -13.06 8.78 2.05
N ALA A 122 -12.00 9.48 1.66
CA ALA A 122 -12.05 10.87 1.21
C ALA A 122 -11.47 11.00 -0.20
N ALA A 123 -11.98 11.95 -0.98
CA ALA A 123 -11.49 12.31 -2.30
C ALA A 123 -11.07 13.78 -2.36
N TYR A 124 -10.11 14.08 -3.23
CA TYR A 124 -9.54 15.42 -3.43
C TYR A 124 -9.35 15.67 -4.92
N GLN A 125 -9.42 16.93 -5.33
CA GLN A 125 -8.88 17.36 -6.60
C GLN A 125 -7.39 17.68 -6.46
N VAL A 126 -6.60 17.21 -7.42
CA VAL A 126 -5.19 17.56 -7.57
C VAL A 126 -5.10 18.70 -8.57
N MET A 127 -4.69 19.87 -8.09
CA MET A 127 -4.59 21.08 -8.90
C MET A 127 -3.36 21.00 -9.84
N LYS A 128 -3.35 21.85 -10.88
CA LYS A 128 -2.26 21.83 -11.89
C LYS A 128 -0.87 22.08 -11.31
N ASP A 129 -0.77 22.83 -10.23
CA ASP A 129 0.47 23.11 -9.50
C ASP A 129 0.83 22.00 -8.49
N GLY A 130 0.01 20.96 -8.38
CA GLY A 130 0.17 19.84 -7.46
C GLY A 130 -0.49 20.03 -6.10
N ASN A 131 -0.98 21.22 -5.77
CA ASN A 131 -1.72 21.44 -4.53
C ASN A 131 -3.00 20.59 -4.52
N LEU A 132 -3.40 20.14 -3.34
CA LEU A 132 -4.68 19.47 -3.13
C LEU A 132 -5.78 20.50 -2.83
N SER A 133 -6.99 20.29 -3.34
CA SER A 133 -8.17 20.98 -2.80
C SER A 133 -8.40 20.59 -1.33
N GLY A 134 -9.35 21.21 -0.63
CA GLY A 134 -9.96 20.52 0.53
C GLY A 134 -10.68 19.24 0.08
N PRO A 135 -11.09 18.34 1.00
CA PRO A 135 -11.86 17.15 0.63
C PRO A 135 -13.06 17.50 -0.25
N SER A 136 -13.08 17.00 -1.48
CA SER A 136 -14.16 17.21 -2.44
C SER A 136 -15.31 16.23 -2.25
N ASP A 137 -15.04 15.11 -1.57
CA ASP A 137 -16.04 14.12 -1.17
C ASP A 137 -15.56 13.33 0.06
N PHE A 138 -16.50 12.80 0.84
CA PHE A 138 -16.21 12.03 2.06
C PHE A 138 -17.33 11.03 2.34
N HIS A 139 -16.97 9.77 2.59
CA HIS A 139 -17.91 8.69 2.86
C HIS A 139 -17.54 7.95 4.13
N GLN A 140 -18.44 8.01 5.12
CA GLN A 140 -18.35 7.28 6.36
C GLN A 140 -18.84 5.83 6.14
N HIS A 141 -18.05 4.85 6.55
CA HIS A 141 -18.46 3.46 6.56
C HIS A 141 -19.21 3.13 7.85
N HIS A 142 -19.97 2.03 7.85
CA HIS A 142 -20.73 1.57 9.02
C HIS A 142 -20.79 0.05 9.07
N GLY A 143 -20.83 -0.49 10.27
CA GLY A 143 -20.89 -1.93 10.53
C GLY A 143 -19.82 -2.36 11.50
N SER A 144 -19.70 -3.66 11.67
CA SER A 144 -18.72 -4.34 12.52
C SER A 144 -18.66 -5.80 12.10
N SER A 145 -17.75 -6.57 12.70
CA SER A 145 -17.68 -8.01 12.51
C SER A 145 -17.31 -8.74 13.80
N VAL A 146 -16.83 -9.97 13.68
CA VAL A 146 -16.75 -10.96 14.77
C VAL A 146 -15.57 -10.74 15.72
N ASN A 147 -14.49 -10.08 15.28
CA ASN A 147 -13.35 -9.78 16.15
C ASN A 147 -13.61 -8.51 16.99
N LEU A 148 -14.09 -8.69 18.22
CA LEU A 148 -14.48 -7.59 19.11
C LEU A 148 -13.36 -6.59 19.49
N LYS A 149 -12.09 -6.88 19.16
CA LYS A 149 -10.95 -5.99 19.43
C LYS A 149 -10.44 -5.23 18.20
N ARG A 150 -10.78 -5.72 17.01
CA ARG A 150 -10.23 -5.22 15.72
C ARG A 150 -11.33 -4.90 14.70
N GLN A 151 -12.57 -5.25 15.01
CA GLN A 151 -13.74 -5.20 14.14
C GLN A 151 -14.97 -4.75 14.94
N GLU A 152 -14.79 -3.97 16.00
CA GLU A 152 -15.86 -3.34 16.78
C GLU A 152 -16.61 -2.25 15.99
N GLY A 153 -15.95 -1.74 14.96
CA GLY A 153 -16.46 -0.75 14.02
C GLY A 153 -15.69 -0.82 12.71
N PRO A 154 -15.99 0.07 11.75
CA PRO A 154 -15.34 0.10 10.45
C PRO A 154 -13.89 0.59 10.53
N HIS A 155 -13.05 0.01 9.68
CA HIS A 155 -11.63 0.32 9.51
C HIS A 155 -11.21 0.24 8.04
N ALA A 156 -11.47 1.30 7.28
CA ALA A 156 -11.06 1.42 5.89
C ALA A 156 -9.53 1.40 5.79
N HIS A 157 -8.95 0.43 5.07
CA HIS A 157 -7.50 0.23 5.06
C HIS A 157 -6.86 0.55 3.70
N MET A 158 -7.58 0.41 2.60
CA MET A 158 -7.08 0.71 1.26
C MET A 158 -8.15 1.41 0.45
N ALA A 159 -7.74 2.36 -0.38
CA ALA A 159 -8.55 2.91 -1.47
C ALA A 159 -7.75 2.72 -2.77
N HIS A 160 -8.21 1.84 -3.66
CA HIS A 160 -7.47 1.44 -4.87
C HIS A 160 -8.39 1.44 -6.10
N LEU A 161 -7.95 2.03 -7.20
CA LEU A 161 -8.76 2.08 -8.42
C LEU A 161 -8.82 0.72 -9.12
N THR A 162 -9.90 0.47 -9.83
CA THR A 162 -9.93 -0.59 -10.85
C THR A 162 -8.98 -0.24 -12.01
N PRO A 163 -8.46 -1.24 -12.76
CA PRO A 163 -7.51 -1.00 -13.85
C PRO A 163 -8.02 -0.13 -15.00
N ASP A 164 -9.33 0.05 -15.11
CA ASP A 164 -9.96 0.98 -16.06
C ASP A 164 -10.12 2.41 -15.52
N GLY A 165 -9.81 2.62 -14.23
CA GLY A 165 -9.89 3.91 -13.53
C GLY A 165 -11.32 4.38 -13.25
N ARG A 166 -12.34 3.56 -13.50
CA ARG A 166 -13.75 3.96 -13.36
C ARG A 166 -14.29 3.79 -11.95
N HIS A 167 -13.75 2.85 -11.19
CA HIS A 167 -14.24 2.54 -9.85
C HIS A 167 -13.12 2.65 -8.82
N LEU A 168 -13.51 3.01 -7.60
CA LEU A 168 -12.66 2.95 -6.42
C LEU A 168 -13.12 1.79 -5.54
N LEU A 169 -12.21 0.87 -5.26
CA LEU A 169 -12.40 -0.25 -4.35
C LEU A 169 -11.81 0.13 -2.99
N VAL A 170 -12.61 0.03 -1.93
CA VAL A 170 -12.19 0.36 -0.57
C VAL A 170 -12.34 -0.84 0.34
N THR A 171 -11.23 -1.37 0.84
CA THR A 171 -11.24 -2.48 1.81
C THR A 171 -11.57 -1.93 3.19
N ASP A 172 -12.46 -2.61 3.90
CA ASP A 172 -12.80 -2.29 5.28
C ASP A 172 -12.55 -3.51 6.17
N LEU A 173 -11.43 -3.44 6.89
CA LEU A 173 -10.98 -4.48 7.81
C LEU A 173 -12.04 -4.73 8.89
N GLY A 174 -12.66 -3.65 9.37
CA GLY A 174 -13.56 -3.65 10.51
C GLY A 174 -14.92 -4.28 10.23
N THR A 175 -15.37 -4.25 8.97
CA THR A 175 -16.68 -4.76 8.57
C THR A 175 -16.63 -6.05 7.74
N ASP A 176 -15.44 -6.56 7.40
CA ASP A 176 -15.24 -7.63 6.42
C ASP A 176 -15.88 -7.32 5.06
N GLN A 177 -15.66 -6.11 4.55
CA GLN A 177 -16.25 -5.68 3.29
C GLN A 177 -15.23 -5.12 2.31
N LEU A 178 -15.56 -5.29 1.03
CA LEU A 178 -15.01 -4.48 -0.05
C LEU A 178 -16.11 -3.54 -0.53
N MET A 179 -15.93 -2.25 -0.29
CA MET A 179 -16.83 -1.20 -0.74
C MET A 179 -16.47 -0.83 -2.19
N VAL A 180 -17.48 -0.60 -3.02
CA VAL A 180 -17.30 -0.30 -4.45
C VAL A 180 -17.95 1.03 -4.77
N TYR A 181 -17.16 2.00 -5.22
CA TYR A 181 -17.63 3.32 -5.62
C TYR A 181 -17.42 3.53 -7.12
N GLN A 182 -18.42 4.08 -7.80
CA GLN A 182 -18.23 4.69 -9.11
C GLN A 182 -17.59 6.07 -8.92
N ILE A 183 -16.56 6.39 -9.70
CA ILE A 183 -16.05 7.75 -9.79
C ILE A 183 -16.86 8.46 -10.88
N ASN A 184 -17.59 9.51 -10.52
CA ASN A 184 -18.40 10.25 -11.49
C ASN A 184 -17.59 11.38 -12.15
N SER A 185 -18.20 12.06 -13.13
CA SER A 185 -17.54 13.09 -13.93
C SER A 185 -17.08 14.33 -13.14
N GLN A 186 -17.52 14.48 -11.90
CA GLN A 186 -17.08 15.55 -10.99
C GLN A 186 -15.96 15.08 -10.04
N GLY A 187 -15.51 13.82 -10.15
CA GLY A 187 -14.55 13.20 -9.24
C GLY A 187 -15.15 12.79 -7.88
N LYS A 188 -16.48 12.76 -7.75
CA LYS A 188 -17.17 12.28 -6.54
C LYS A 188 -17.38 10.77 -6.59
N LEU A 189 -17.56 10.18 -5.41
CA LEU A 189 -17.68 8.76 -5.18
C LEU A 189 -19.15 8.37 -4.97
N ASP A 190 -19.73 7.65 -5.93
CA ASP A 190 -21.09 7.14 -5.83
C ASP A 190 -21.07 5.65 -5.42
N LEU A 191 -21.52 5.33 -4.20
CA LEU A 191 -21.49 3.96 -3.67
C LEU A 191 -22.42 3.02 -4.46
N ILE A 192 -21.86 1.94 -5.00
CA ILE A 192 -22.60 0.88 -5.71
C ILE A 192 -22.89 -0.27 -4.73
N LYS A 193 -23.93 -0.09 -3.92
CA LYS A 193 -24.26 -0.99 -2.78
C LYS A 193 -24.41 -2.46 -3.15
N ASP A 194 -24.98 -2.77 -4.31
CA ASP A 194 -25.21 -4.13 -4.79
C ASP A 194 -23.95 -4.80 -5.33
N ARG A 195 -22.85 -4.05 -5.49
CA ARG A 195 -21.52 -4.52 -5.87
C ARG A 195 -20.53 -4.60 -4.72
N CYS A 196 -20.85 -4.03 -3.56
CA CYS A 196 -20.06 -4.25 -2.35
C CYS A 196 -20.02 -5.75 -2.01
N LEU A 197 -18.84 -6.23 -1.61
CA LEU A 197 -18.64 -7.62 -1.23
C LEU A 197 -18.67 -7.76 0.28
N LYS A 198 -19.30 -8.83 0.77
CA LYS A 198 -19.13 -9.32 2.14
C LYS A 198 -18.17 -10.49 2.09
N LEU A 199 -17.12 -10.43 2.87
CA LEU A 199 -16.09 -11.45 2.94
C LEU A 199 -16.38 -12.41 4.12
N PRO A 200 -15.67 -13.55 4.21
CA PRO A 200 -15.80 -14.43 5.36
C PRO A 200 -15.59 -13.66 6.67
N ALA A 201 -16.42 -13.93 7.67
CA ALA A 201 -16.35 -13.20 8.94
C ALA A 201 -15.00 -13.45 9.63
N GLY A 202 -14.36 -12.37 10.07
CA GLY A 202 -13.03 -12.39 10.69
C GLY A 202 -11.87 -12.34 9.69
N SER A 203 -12.13 -12.08 8.40
CA SER A 203 -11.08 -11.96 7.38
C SER A 203 -10.19 -10.74 7.63
N GLY A 204 -10.80 -9.57 7.84
CA GLY A 204 -10.12 -8.29 7.93
C GLY A 204 -9.42 -7.91 6.63
N PRO A 205 -10.15 -7.63 5.52
CA PRO A 205 -9.52 -7.27 4.25
C PRO A 205 -8.63 -6.05 4.39
N ARG A 206 -7.42 -6.14 3.83
CA ARG A 206 -6.38 -5.12 4.01
C ARG A 206 -6.00 -4.47 2.69
N HIS A 207 -5.09 -5.07 1.94
CA HIS A 207 -4.63 -4.56 0.65
C HIS A 207 -5.09 -5.49 -0.48
N LEU A 208 -5.24 -4.94 -1.67
CA LEU A 208 -5.53 -5.68 -2.89
C LEU A 208 -4.60 -5.28 -4.02
N THR A 209 -4.47 -6.16 -4.99
CA THR A 209 -3.75 -5.91 -6.23
C THR A 209 -4.43 -6.65 -7.38
N PHE A 210 -4.24 -6.19 -8.61
CA PHE A 210 -4.73 -6.87 -9.80
C PHE A 210 -3.63 -7.72 -10.43
N SER A 211 -4.02 -8.86 -10.97
CA SER A 211 -3.20 -9.63 -11.92
C SER A 211 -2.69 -8.73 -13.06
N HIS A 212 -1.55 -9.08 -13.63
CA HIS A 212 -0.99 -8.33 -14.76
C HIS A 212 -1.94 -8.30 -15.98
N SER A 213 -2.77 -9.33 -16.12
CA SER A 213 -3.78 -9.46 -17.17
C SER A 213 -5.08 -8.68 -16.87
N ASN A 214 -5.21 -8.14 -15.65
CA ASN A 214 -6.44 -7.56 -15.07
C ASN A 214 -7.64 -8.52 -15.02
N LYS A 215 -7.43 -9.83 -15.19
CA LYS A 215 -8.51 -10.85 -15.17
C LYS A 215 -8.88 -11.31 -13.76
N SER A 216 -7.98 -11.10 -12.81
CA SER A 216 -8.19 -11.41 -11.39
C SER A 216 -7.72 -10.28 -10.48
N MET A 217 -8.37 -10.18 -9.33
CA MET A 217 -8.00 -9.36 -8.19
C MET A 217 -7.61 -10.28 -7.03
N TYR A 218 -6.48 -10.00 -6.40
CA TYR A 218 -5.99 -10.68 -5.21
C TYR A 218 -6.14 -9.78 -4.00
N LEU A 219 -6.81 -10.25 -2.96
CA LEU A 219 -7.10 -9.50 -1.74
C LEU A 219 -6.46 -10.21 -0.55
N ILE A 220 -5.54 -9.53 0.14
CA ILE A 220 -4.91 -10.06 1.35
C ILE A 220 -5.73 -9.67 2.59
N ASN A 221 -5.99 -10.65 3.44
CA ASN A 221 -6.81 -10.54 4.64
C ASN A 221 -5.92 -10.53 5.89
N GLU A 222 -5.90 -9.41 6.61
CA GLU A 222 -5.04 -9.15 7.77
C GLU A 222 -5.24 -10.17 8.87
N LEU A 223 -6.49 -10.33 9.31
CA LEU A 223 -6.85 -11.11 10.49
C LEU A 223 -6.95 -12.60 10.15
N GLY A 224 -7.41 -12.92 8.94
CA GLY A 224 -7.55 -14.29 8.46
C GLY A 224 -6.24 -14.96 8.07
N ASN A 225 -5.16 -14.20 7.80
CA ASN A 225 -3.92 -14.72 7.20
C ASN A 225 -4.19 -15.51 5.90
N THR A 226 -5.05 -14.96 5.05
CA THR A 226 -5.42 -15.55 3.75
C THR A 226 -5.32 -14.56 2.60
N ILE A 227 -5.24 -15.09 1.38
CA ILE A 227 -5.46 -14.34 0.15
C ILE A 227 -6.69 -14.91 -0.55
N LEU A 228 -7.60 -14.03 -0.96
CA LEU A 228 -8.76 -14.36 -1.78
C LEU A 228 -8.50 -13.96 -3.24
N THR A 229 -8.87 -14.84 -4.17
CA THR A 229 -8.77 -14.59 -5.63
C THR A 229 -10.15 -14.39 -6.23
N PHE A 230 -10.41 -13.22 -6.78
CA PHE A 230 -11.67 -12.88 -7.45
C PHE A 230 -11.45 -12.71 -8.95
N PRO A 231 -12.22 -13.40 -9.81
CA PRO A 231 -12.30 -13.05 -11.22
C PRO A 231 -12.78 -11.61 -11.39
N VAL A 232 -12.30 -10.92 -12.41
CA VAL A 232 -12.69 -9.55 -12.75
C VAL A 232 -13.52 -9.58 -14.02
N GLY A 233 -14.70 -8.96 -13.98
CA GLY A 233 -15.62 -8.88 -15.11
C GLY A 233 -15.17 -7.88 -16.18
N GLU A 234 -15.86 -7.87 -17.32
CA GLU A 234 -15.65 -6.87 -18.39
C GLU A 234 -15.94 -5.43 -17.92
N ASP A 235 -16.71 -5.27 -16.84
CA ASP A 235 -16.96 -4.01 -16.17
C ASP A 235 -15.79 -3.53 -15.30
N GLY A 236 -14.69 -4.30 -15.22
CA GLY A 236 -13.50 -3.99 -14.43
C GLY A 236 -13.65 -4.26 -12.94
N LEU A 237 -14.79 -4.81 -12.50
CA LEU A 237 -15.09 -5.06 -11.10
C LEU A 237 -14.91 -6.53 -10.72
N PRO A 238 -14.53 -6.84 -9.47
CA PRO A 238 -14.45 -8.22 -9.02
C PRO A 238 -15.84 -8.89 -9.01
N ALA A 239 -15.84 -10.19 -9.27
CA ALA A 239 -16.99 -11.05 -9.10
C ALA A 239 -17.42 -11.10 -7.62
N LYS A 240 -18.68 -11.47 -7.37
CA LYS A 240 -19.20 -11.55 -6.00
C LYS A 240 -18.60 -12.69 -5.18
N GLU A 241 -18.23 -13.77 -5.86
CA GLU A 241 -17.65 -14.96 -5.27
C GLU A 241 -16.17 -15.04 -5.62
N PHE A 242 -15.34 -15.39 -4.63
CA PHE A 242 -13.95 -15.74 -4.88
C PHE A 242 -13.85 -17.17 -5.42
N THR A 243 -12.80 -17.44 -6.20
CA THR A 243 -12.53 -18.77 -6.78
C THR A 243 -11.47 -19.56 -6.01
N GLN A 244 -10.73 -18.88 -5.13
CA GLN A 244 -9.73 -19.47 -4.27
C GLN A 244 -9.58 -18.65 -3.00
N GLU A 245 -9.42 -19.38 -1.89
CA GLU A 245 -8.86 -18.89 -0.64
C GLU A 245 -7.60 -19.71 -0.35
N ILE A 246 -6.50 -19.05 -0.03
CA ILE A 246 -5.22 -19.71 0.28
C ILE A 246 -4.58 -19.08 1.52
N LYS A 247 -4.00 -19.91 2.39
CA LYS A 247 -3.30 -19.44 3.60
C LYS A 247 -1.97 -18.76 3.25
N THR A 248 -1.58 -17.79 4.05
CA THR A 248 -0.28 -17.10 3.94
C THR A 248 0.78 -17.67 4.87
N LEU A 249 0.41 -18.53 5.82
CA LEU A 249 1.31 -19.10 6.82
C LEU A 249 1.61 -20.58 6.52
N PRO A 250 2.77 -21.11 6.98
CA PRO A 250 2.99 -22.55 7.08
C PRO A 250 1.91 -23.22 7.94
N ASP A 251 1.56 -24.47 7.62
CA ASP A 251 0.50 -25.20 8.35
C ASP A 251 0.87 -25.51 9.81
N ASP A 252 2.16 -25.50 10.15
CA ASP A 252 2.70 -25.77 11.49
C ASP A 252 2.95 -24.50 12.33
N PHE A 253 2.70 -23.31 11.78
CA PHE A 253 2.83 -22.06 12.53
C PHE A 253 1.55 -21.73 13.31
N SER A 254 1.67 -21.54 14.62
CA SER A 254 0.53 -21.32 15.53
C SER A 254 0.63 -20.06 16.40
N GLU A 255 1.68 -19.26 16.25
CA GLU A 255 1.83 -18.00 16.98
C GLU A 255 1.00 -16.87 16.33
N GLU A 256 0.96 -15.71 16.99
CA GLU A 256 0.21 -14.56 16.47
C GLU A 256 0.84 -14.06 15.16
N SER A 257 0.01 -13.93 14.13
CA SER A 257 0.41 -13.32 12.87
C SER A 257 -0.74 -12.54 12.26
N THR A 258 -0.40 -11.46 11.56
CA THR A 258 -1.32 -10.72 10.70
C THR A 258 -0.64 -10.37 9.39
N THR A 259 -1.34 -10.53 8.26
CA THR A 259 -0.76 -10.13 6.97
C THR A 259 -0.67 -8.61 6.85
N ALA A 260 0.13 -8.12 5.92
CA ALA A 260 0.17 -6.69 5.61
C ALA A 260 0.02 -6.42 4.10
N ASP A 261 1.09 -6.55 3.35
CA ASP A 261 1.13 -6.01 1.99
C ASP A 261 1.07 -7.12 0.94
N ILE A 262 0.68 -6.77 -0.30
CA ILE A 262 0.54 -7.72 -1.40
C ILE A 262 0.89 -7.05 -2.73
N HIS A 263 1.76 -7.69 -3.53
CA HIS A 263 2.16 -7.18 -4.84
C HIS A 263 2.31 -8.31 -5.86
N VAL A 264 1.81 -8.07 -7.07
CA VAL A 264 2.10 -8.90 -8.25
C VAL A 264 3.42 -8.42 -8.86
N HIS A 265 4.29 -9.38 -9.17
CA HIS A 265 5.54 -9.11 -9.86
C HIS A 265 5.28 -8.56 -11.27
N PRO A 266 6.08 -7.59 -11.79
CA PRO A 266 5.83 -6.96 -13.09
C PRO A 266 5.68 -7.90 -14.30
N ASN A 267 6.32 -9.08 -14.26
CA ASN A 267 6.18 -10.10 -15.32
C ASN A 267 4.86 -10.91 -15.25
N GLY A 268 4.02 -10.69 -14.24
CA GLY A 268 2.73 -11.35 -14.04
C GLY A 268 2.77 -12.81 -13.59
N LYS A 269 3.96 -13.36 -13.27
CA LYS A 269 4.12 -14.79 -12.92
C LYS A 269 4.12 -15.07 -11.43
N PHE A 270 4.39 -14.06 -10.61
CA PHE A 270 4.58 -14.22 -9.17
C PHE A 270 3.76 -13.21 -8.39
N LEU A 271 3.34 -13.60 -7.19
CA LEU A 271 2.70 -12.74 -6.22
C LEU A 271 3.38 -12.93 -4.88
N TYR A 272 3.63 -11.83 -4.18
CA TYR A 272 4.21 -11.84 -2.84
C TYR A 272 3.26 -11.18 -1.86
N GLY A 273 3.14 -11.75 -0.66
CA GLY A 273 2.49 -11.11 0.48
C GLY A 273 3.41 -11.10 1.69
N THR A 274 3.13 -10.25 2.69
CA THR A 274 3.90 -10.25 3.95
C THR A 274 3.06 -10.69 5.15
N ASN A 275 3.68 -11.44 6.07
CA ASN A 275 3.15 -11.80 7.38
C ASN A 275 3.94 -11.07 8.47
N ARG A 276 3.27 -10.34 9.36
CA ARG A 276 3.84 -9.72 10.56
C ARG A 276 3.63 -10.66 11.74
N GLY A 277 4.68 -10.98 12.49
CA GLY A 277 4.67 -12.02 13.53
C GLY A 277 5.44 -13.26 13.07
N HIS A 278 5.02 -13.91 11.98
CA HIS A 278 5.86 -14.91 11.31
C HIS A 278 7.06 -14.28 10.56
N ASP A 279 6.97 -12.97 10.26
CA ASP A 279 8.05 -12.15 9.71
C ASP A 279 8.65 -12.73 8.41
N SER A 280 7.75 -13.03 7.47
CA SER A 280 8.06 -13.70 6.21
C SER A 280 7.34 -13.06 5.01
N PHE A 281 7.92 -13.21 3.83
CA PHE A 281 7.16 -13.25 2.59
C PHE A 281 6.47 -14.60 2.42
N CYS A 282 5.21 -14.60 2.01
CA CYS A 282 4.59 -15.74 1.33
C CYS A 282 4.69 -15.51 -0.18
N CYS A 283 5.29 -16.47 -0.90
CA CYS A 283 5.60 -16.36 -2.33
C CYS A 283 4.72 -17.33 -3.11
N TYR A 284 4.00 -16.83 -4.11
CA TYR A 284 3.11 -17.63 -4.96
C TYR A 284 3.46 -17.51 -6.43
N ARG A 285 3.23 -18.59 -7.17
CA ARG A 285 3.15 -18.59 -8.63
C ARG A 285 1.71 -18.31 -9.02
N ILE A 286 1.54 -17.43 -10.00
CA ILE A 286 0.25 -17.20 -10.65
C ILE A 286 0.13 -18.20 -11.79
N LEU A 287 -0.86 -19.09 -11.69
CA LEU A 287 -1.16 -20.11 -12.69
C LEU A 287 -1.89 -19.52 -13.90
N PRO A 288 -1.97 -20.23 -15.04
CA PRO A 288 -2.65 -19.75 -16.24
C PRO A 288 -4.15 -19.43 -16.05
N ASP A 289 -4.79 -20.03 -15.05
CA ASP A 289 -6.17 -19.75 -14.64
C ASP A 289 -6.28 -18.68 -13.54
N GLU A 290 -5.19 -17.94 -13.30
CA GLU A 290 -5.04 -16.87 -12.31
C GLU A 290 -5.07 -17.33 -10.84
N ARG A 291 -5.16 -18.64 -10.56
CA ARG A 291 -5.04 -19.17 -9.19
C ARG A 291 -3.60 -19.06 -8.70
N LEU A 292 -3.45 -19.00 -7.38
CA LEU A 292 -2.18 -18.96 -6.68
C LEU A 292 -1.74 -20.36 -6.27
N GLU A 293 -0.48 -20.70 -6.58
CA GLU A 293 0.22 -21.89 -6.10
C GLU A 293 1.36 -21.44 -5.17
N LEU A 294 1.39 -21.92 -3.93
CA LEU A 294 2.45 -21.58 -2.98
C LEU A 294 3.80 -22.12 -3.46
N ILE A 295 4.78 -21.23 -3.63
CA ILE A 295 6.17 -21.58 -3.93
C ILE A 295 6.94 -21.80 -2.63
N GLY A 296 6.70 -20.95 -1.62
CA GLY A 296 7.29 -21.09 -0.30
C GLY A 296 7.26 -19.80 0.52
N HIS A 297 7.90 -19.85 1.66
CA HIS A 297 8.05 -18.72 2.58
C HIS A 297 9.51 -18.30 2.67
N VAL A 298 9.76 -16.99 2.65
CA VAL A 298 11.12 -16.43 2.80
C VAL A 298 11.14 -15.50 4.00
N PRO A 299 12.00 -15.72 5.02
CA PRO A 299 12.17 -14.77 6.11
C PRO A 299 12.54 -13.38 5.59
N THR A 300 11.90 -12.34 6.09
CA THR A 300 12.14 -10.97 5.59
C THR A 300 13.36 -10.30 6.22
N GLY A 301 13.96 -10.91 7.26
CA GLY A 301 15.20 -10.42 7.90
C GLY A 301 15.00 -9.27 8.90
N GLY A 302 13.75 -9.00 9.29
CA GLY A 302 13.35 -8.02 10.30
C GLY A 302 11.95 -8.33 10.85
N GLN A 303 11.45 -7.53 11.78
CA GLN A 303 10.17 -7.74 12.46
C GLN A 303 9.06 -6.83 11.95
N SER A 304 7.86 -7.41 11.77
CA SER A 304 6.69 -6.74 11.20
C SER A 304 6.96 -6.10 9.81
N PRO A 305 7.21 -6.91 8.76
CA PRO A 305 7.30 -6.42 7.37
C PRO A 305 5.97 -5.82 6.91
N ARG A 306 5.82 -4.50 7.08
CA ARG A 306 4.54 -3.79 6.92
C ARG A 306 4.22 -3.43 5.48
N ASN A 307 5.24 -3.16 4.68
CA ASN A 307 5.11 -2.79 3.28
C ASN A 307 6.38 -3.18 2.53
N PHE A 308 6.23 -3.49 1.26
CA PHE A 308 7.36 -3.64 0.36
C PHE A 308 6.99 -3.06 -1.00
N SER A 309 7.99 -2.83 -1.83
CA SER A 309 7.81 -2.43 -3.21
C SER A 309 8.73 -3.24 -4.11
N ILE A 310 8.28 -3.54 -5.33
CA ILE A 310 9.05 -4.23 -6.35
C ILE A 310 9.52 -3.18 -7.35
N HIS A 311 10.80 -3.19 -7.67
CA HIS A 311 11.37 -2.32 -8.69
C HIS A 311 10.67 -2.57 -10.03
N PRO A 312 10.42 -1.54 -10.87
CA PRO A 312 9.68 -1.72 -12.13
C PRO A 312 10.27 -2.76 -13.10
N ASP A 313 11.58 -3.02 -13.05
CA ASP A 313 12.21 -4.08 -13.87
C ASP A 313 12.05 -5.50 -13.30
N GLY A 314 11.48 -5.63 -12.10
CA GLY A 314 11.21 -6.90 -11.41
C GLY A 314 12.43 -7.58 -10.79
N LYS A 315 13.65 -7.02 -10.86
CA LYS A 315 14.84 -7.72 -10.36
C LYS A 315 15.07 -7.55 -8.87
N TRP A 316 14.56 -6.47 -8.31
CA TRP A 316 14.77 -6.07 -6.94
C TRP A 316 13.44 -5.78 -6.24
N LEU A 317 13.37 -6.07 -4.95
CA LEU A 317 12.36 -5.50 -4.06
C LEU A 317 13.02 -4.94 -2.81
N VAL A 318 12.32 -4.03 -2.14
CA VAL A 318 12.72 -3.47 -0.85
C VAL A 318 11.55 -3.53 0.12
N VAL A 319 11.80 -4.02 1.33
CA VAL A 319 10.80 -4.20 2.39
C VAL A 319 11.11 -3.35 3.61
N ALA A 320 10.07 -2.75 4.18
CA ALA A 320 10.10 -1.97 5.40
C ALA A 320 9.58 -2.77 6.61
N HIS A 321 10.40 -2.86 7.65
CA HIS A 321 10.08 -3.53 8.91
C HIS A 321 9.76 -2.52 9.99
N GLN A 322 8.48 -2.43 10.35
CA GLN A 322 7.99 -1.40 11.26
C GLN A 322 8.64 -1.53 12.65
N VAL A 323 8.60 -2.73 13.23
CA VAL A 323 9.00 -2.95 14.64
C VAL A 323 10.52 -2.94 14.78
N SER A 324 11.23 -3.63 13.89
CA SER A 324 12.69 -3.67 13.96
C SER A 324 13.36 -2.44 13.35
N GLY A 325 12.63 -1.49 12.76
CA GLY A 325 13.17 -0.18 12.37
C GLY A 325 14.23 -0.26 11.27
N ASN A 326 14.05 -1.09 10.25
CA ASN A 326 15.02 -1.29 9.17
C ASN A 326 14.35 -1.59 7.82
N ILE A 327 15.07 -1.31 6.74
CA ILE A 327 14.71 -1.70 5.38
C ILE A 327 15.72 -2.71 4.84
N LEU A 328 15.26 -3.65 4.02
CA LEU A 328 16.12 -4.66 3.38
C LEU A 328 15.82 -4.76 1.90
N SER A 329 16.86 -5.02 1.11
CA SER A 329 16.75 -5.31 -0.31
C SER A 329 16.85 -6.81 -0.57
N PHE A 330 16.08 -7.27 -1.56
CA PHE A 330 16.09 -8.65 -2.02
C PHE A 330 16.20 -8.70 -3.55
N ALA A 331 17.07 -9.57 -4.05
CA ALA A 331 17.07 -9.96 -5.46
C ALA A 331 15.95 -10.98 -5.69
N ILE A 332 15.27 -10.86 -6.83
CA ILE A 332 14.20 -11.76 -7.24
C ILE A 332 14.72 -12.70 -8.31
N ASP A 333 14.71 -14.00 -8.04
CA ASP A 333 15.00 -15.02 -9.04
C ASP A 333 13.88 -15.04 -10.09
N GLN A 334 14.21 -14.71 -11.33
CA GLN A 334 13.22 -14.48 -12.39
C GLN A 334 12.54 -15.75 -12.91
N GLU A 335 13.12 -16.92 -12.63
CA GLU A 335 12.58 -18.21 -13.06
C GLU A 335 11.70 -18.83 -11.98
N THR A 336 12.14 -18.76 -10.73
CA THR A 336 11.51 -19.43 -9.59
C THR A 336 10.61 -18.51 -8.79
N GLY A 337 10.84 -17.20 -8.81
CA GLY A 337 10.18 -16.21 -7.95
C GLY A 337 10.76 -16.18 -6.52
N MET A 338 11.82 -16.92 -6.22
CA MET A 338 12.40 -16.93 -4.89
C MET A 338 13.21 -15.67 -4.60
N LEU A 339 13.22 -15.26 -3.33
CA LEU A 339 13.84 -14.02 -2.87
C LEU A 339 15.17 -14.31 -2.17
N LYS A 340 16.19 -13.53 -2.51
CA LYS A 340 17.51 -13.60 -1.85
C LYS A 340 17.87 -12.24 -1.25
N GLN A 341 17.96 -12.19 0.08
CA GLN A 341 18.38 -11.00 0.81
C GLN A 341 19.76 -10.52 0.31
N SER A 342 19.92 -9.20 0.17
CA SER A 342 21.17 -8.57 -0.28
C SER A 342 21.74 -7.59 0.73
N ASP A 343 20.98 -6.56 1.13
CA ASP A 343 21.45 -5.56 2.10
C ASP A 343 20.41 -5.27 3.20
N ASN A 344 20.86 -4.67 4.30
CA ASN A 344 20.05 -4.29 5.45
C ASN A 344 20.49 -2.94 6.01
N GLN A 345 19.58 -1.97 6.01
CA GLN A 345 19.82 -0.62 6.54
C GLN A 345 18.93 -0.36 7.74
N LYS A 346 19.54 -0.02 8.87
CA LYS A 346 18.84 0.42 10.08
C LYS A 346 18.44 1.88 9.95
N LEU A 347 17.20 2.19 10.31
CA LEU A 347 16.62 3.53 10.29
C LEU A 347 16.40 4.02 11.72
N ASN A 348 16.37 5.34 11.88
CA ASN A 348 15.97 6.01 13.12
C ASN A 348 14.48 6.40 13.09
N LEU A 349 13.63 5.52 12.56
CA LEU A 349 12.17 5.59 12.55
C LEU A 349 11.59 4.17 12.42
N GLN A 350 10.26 4.02 12.51
CA GLN A 350 9.56 2.76 12.24
C GLN A 350 9.02 2.77 10.79
N PRO A 351 9.76 2.25 9.79
CA PRO A 351 9.38 2.36 8.39
C PRO A 351 8.14 1.54 8.08
N SER A 352 7.23 2.09 7.28
CA SER A 352 5.95 1.47 6.95
C SER A 352 5.54 1.62 5.49
N CYS A 353 6.29 2.37 4.68
CA CYS A 353 6.06 2.49 3.24
C CYS A 353 7.37 2.66 2.49
N VAL A 354 7.48 2.03 1.31
CA VAL A 354 8.60 2.11 0.38
C VAL A 354 8.06 2.43 -1.01
N GLN A 355 8.61 3.44 -1.67
CA GLN A 355 8.27 3.82 -3.05
C GLN A 355 9.54 3.98 -3.89
N PHE A 356 9.59 3.31 -5.05
CA PHE A 356 10.64 3.52 -6.03
C PHE A 356 10.42 4.84 -6.78
N GLY A 357 11.46 5.68 -6.82
CA GLY A 357 11.44 7.02 -7.40
C GLY A 357 12.15 7.15 -8.75
N HIS A 358 12.85 8.27 -8.91
CA HIS A 358 13.70 8.53 -10.08
C HIS A 358 14.88 7.56 -10.19
N PRO A 359 15.27 7.15 -11.41
CA PRO A 359 16.62 6.64 -11.64
C PRO A 359 17.64 7.67 -11.12
N SER A 360 18.60 7.22 -10.31
CA SER A 360 19.64 8.12 -9.79
C SER A 360 20.82 8.10 -10.76
N HIS A 361 21.15 9.28 -11.30
CA HIS A 361 22.31 9.48 -12.16
C HIS A 361 23.62 9.57 -11.38
#